data_AF-A0A292S3I2-F1
#
_entry.id   AF-A0A292S3I2-F1
#
_cell.length_a   1.000
_cell.length_b   1.000
_cell.length_c   1.000
_cell.angle_alpha   90.00
_cell.angle_beta   90.00
_cell.angle_gamma   90.00
#
_symmetry.space_group_name_H-M   'P 1'
#
loop_
_entity.id
_entity.type
_entity.pdbx_description
1 polymer ?
#
loop_
_entity_poly.entity_id
_entity_poly.type
_entity_poly.pdbx_seq_one_letter_code
_entity_poly.pdbx_strand_id
1 'polypeptide(L)'
;MTSGFRINHAKDNAANYAINTNLSTKISAYQVAEDNAIMGLDMVQTANSSLSQVSDILTRLRSLEMYVQNGTYGKGSLSAIKKEASALTAEISRILNNTEYGDKLFTTPARETQSGFVNEVVHRDTSAMTTLESVDETVKLTSGTYSISSAKELAKLATMTNNALVGTGVEFVLGADIDLSEYSNGEGWVSIGSNLVLSARFRAKFDGNGYVVSNLYMNSFNKKECLGLFGFCGGGCEIKNLGIEDVDITLNSTTGALAGYVENVTISNCYVKRGKINSCGNAGGLFGHLAGYNNTSLVTDCYSDVSVTSTQYAGGISGHMGNTIIRNCSSYSIIKSLTKEWGAGGITGGCYISKNTMSRACQIENCQVFNVNEELRGVIVAALVPQEGFDLLPLTINNCSYDSYYKGCAVGGELYGAVVLNNITTFAGQALESPSFQVGINGNESSKIGYSMDLLLDGVELFGFLGEKQI
;
A
#
# COMPACT_ATOMS: atom_id res chain seq x y z
N MET A 1 -1.53 29.96 -52.84
CA MET A 1 -0.71 29.34 -51.79
C MET A 1 -0.78 30.25 -50.58
N THR A 2 -1.64 29.96 -49.60
CA THR A 2 -2.03 30.94 -48.56
C THR A 2 -1.85 30.47 -47.12
N SER A 3 -1.35 29.25 -46.88
CA SER A 3 -1.07 28.74 -45.52
C SER A 3 0.38 28.38 -45.26
N GLY A 4 1.25 28.31 -46.28
CA GLY A 4 2.66 27.91 -46.13
C GLY A 4 2.88 26.43 -45.77
N PHE A 5 1.82 25.65 -45.49
CA PHE A 5 1.91 24.23 -45.14
C PHE A 5 1.65 23.33 -46.36
N ARG A 6 2.44 22.25 -46.50
CA ARG A 6 2.30 21.24 -47.57
C ARG A 6 1.05 20.37 -47.43
N ILE A 7 0.42 20.33 -46.25
CA ILE A 7 -0.77 19.52 -45.98
C ILE A 7 -1.77 20.42 -45.27
N ASN A 8 -2.84 20.81 -45.94
CA ASN A 8 -3.85 21.73 -45.39
C ASN A 8 -5.19 21.05 -45.14
N HIS A 9 -5.47 19.98 -45.88
CA HIS A 9 -6.74 19.25 -45.79
C HIS A 9 -6.49 17.73 -45.86
N ALA A 10 -7.42 16.94 -45.31
CA ALA A 10 -7.36 15.47 -45.36
C ALA A 10 -7.25 14.90 -46.78
N LYS A 11 -7.73 15.64 -47.79
CA LYS A 11 -7.62 15.27 -49.22
C LYS A 11 -6.18 15.35 -49.77
N ASP A 12 -5.29 16.10 -49.11
CA ASP A 12 -3.92 16.30 -49.60
C ASP A 12 -3.03 15.11 -49.20
N ASN A 13 -3.15 14.64 -47.97
CA ASN A 13 -2.59 13.38 -47.48
C ASN A 13 -3.25 13.02 -46.14
N ALA A 14 -4.22 12.11 -46.16
CA ALA A 14 -5.03 11.79 -44.98
C ALA A 14 -4.19 11.27 -43.80
N ALA A 15 -3.15 10.48 -44.06
CA ALA A 15 -2.27 9.93 -43.01
C ALA A 15 -1.44 11.02 -42.33
N ASN A 16 -0.78 11.88 -43.11
CA ASN A 16 0.04 12.95 -42.54
C ASN A 16 -0.82 14.09 -41.95
N TYR A 17 -2.02 14.33 -42.48
CA TYR A 17 -2.99 15.28 -41.92
C TYR A 17 -3.50 14.80 -40.55
N ALA A 18 -3.81 13.51 -40.41
CA ALA A 18 -4.21 12.93 -39.13
C ALA A 18 -3.09 13.01 -38.07
N ILE A 19 -1.84 12.77 -38.47
CA ILE A 19 -0.66 12.91 -37.59
C ILE A 19 -0.46 14.38 -37.20
N ASN A 20 -0.53 15.32 -38.14
CA ASN A 20 -0.35 16.76 -37.87
C ASN A 20 -1.46 17.32 -36.97
N THR A 21 -2.71 16.89 -37.20
CA THR A 21 -3.85 17.27 -36.35
C THR A 21 -3.66 16.72 -34.93
N ASN A 22 -3.26 15.45 -34.80
CA ASN A 22 -3.00 14.84 -33.49
C ASN A 22 -1.83 15.52 -32.75
N LEU A 23 -0.73 15.85 -33.45
CA LEU A 23 0.39 16.60 -32.87
C LEU A 23 -0.02 18.01 -32.45
N SER A 24 -0.82 18.72 -33.25
CA SER A 24 -1.32 20.05 -32.92
C SER A 24 -2.23 20.03 -31.69
N THR A 25 -3.09 19.01 -31.56
CA THR A 25 -3.92 18.78 -30.38
C THR A 25 -3.06 18.49 -29.14
N LYS A 26 -2.01 17.66 -29.27
CA LYS A 26 -1.08 17.37 -28.17
C LYS A 26 -0.28 18.60 -27.73
N ILE A 27 0.21 19.41 -28.66
CA ILE A 27 0.94 20.65 -28.36
C ILE A 27 0.04 21.62 -27.61
N SER A 28 -1.21 21.79 -28.04
CA SER A 28 -2.18 22.65 -27.36
C SER A 28 -2.49 22.14 -25.95
N ALA A 29 -2.59 20.81 -25.77
CA ALA A 29 -2.78 20.21 -24.45
C ALA A 29 -1.55 20.41 -23.53
N TYR A 30 -0.33 20.36 -24.07
CA TYR A 30 0.89 20.63 -23.30
C TYR A 30 1.02 22.10 -22.87
N GLN A 31 0.61 23.06 -23.71
CA GLN A 31 0.61 24.48 -23.34
C GLN A 31 -0.33 24.76 -22.18
N VAL A 32 -1.54 24.16 -22.20
CA VAL A 32 -2.48 24.27 -21.09
C VAL A 32 -1.94 23.60 -19.82
N ALA A 33 -1.24 22.46 -19.95
CA ALA A 33 -0.61 21.80 -18.80
C ALA A 33 0.54 22.64 -18.21
N GLU A 34 1.32 23.33 -19.04
CA GLU A 34 2.39 24.25 -18.62
C GLU A 34 1.80 25.45 -17.86
N ASP A 35 0.76 26.09 -18.39
CA ASP A 35 0.07 27.21 -17.72
C ASP A 35 -0.54 26.77 -16.38
N ASN A 36 -1.09 25.55 -16.32
CA ASN A 36 -1.61 24.97 -15.07
C ASN A 36 -0.50 24.67 -14.05
N ALA A 37 0.68 24.23 -14.49
CA ALA A 37 1.84 24.06 -13.62
C ALA A 37 2.32 25.39 -13.04
N ILE A 38 2.30 26.47 -13.85
CA ILE A 38 2.66 27.82 -13.42
C ILE A 38 1.66 28.36 -12.39
N MET A 39 0.34 28.19 -12.64
CA MET A 39 -0.68 28.57 -11.66
C MET A 39 -0.57 27.76 -10.35
N GLY A 40 -0.22 26.48 -10.44
CA GLY A 40 0.12 25.65 -9.29
C GLY A 40 1.31 26.21 -8.51
N LEU A 41 2.38 26.62 -9.20
CA LEU A 41 3.56 27.25 -8.60
C LEU A 41 3.21 28.54 -7.85
N ASP A 42 2.40 29.42 -8.43
CA ASP A 42 1.99 30.69 -7.82
C ASP A 42 1.15 30.46 -6.54
N MET A 43 0.29 29.43 -6.56
CA MET A 43 -0.45 28.98 -5.39
C MET A 43 0.49 28.48 -4.28
N VAL A 44 1.51 27.68 -4.63
CA VAL A 44 2.54 27.20 -3.69
C VAL A 44 3.28 28.37 -3.04
N GLN A 45 3.67 29.36 -3.84
CA GLN A 45 4.40 30.53 -3.34
C GLN A 45 3.55 31.36 -2.37
N THR A 46 2.25 31.48 -2.65
CA THR A 46 1.27 32.13 -1.77
C THR A 46 1.10 31.37 -0.45
N ALA A 47 1.00 30.04 -0.50
CA ALA A 47 1.00 29.17 0.68
C ALA A 47 2.31 29.33 1.49
N ASN A 48 3.46 29.20 0.85
CA ASN A 48 4.77 29.26 1.49
C ASN A 48 5.00 30.60 2.20
N SER A 49 4.60 31.71 1.57
CA SER A 49 4.70 33.05 2.18
C SER A 49 3.84 33.20 3.43
N SER A 50 2.68 32.55 3.46
CA SER A 50 1.76 32.57 4.61
C SER A 50 2.26 31.64 5.72
N LEU A 51 2.81 30.49 5.37
CA LEU A 51 3.41 29.53 6.31
C LEU A 51 4.73 30.04 6.91
N SER A 52 5.50 30.84 6.17
CA SER A 52 6.67 31.53 6.71
C SER A 52 6.28 32.45 7.87
N GLN A 53 5.17 33.18 7.75
CA GLN A 53 4.65 34.03 8.83
C GLN A 53 4.20 33.19 10.03
N VAL A 54 3.58 32.02 9.80
CA VAL A 54 3.24 31.07 10.87
C VAL A 54 4.50 30.56 11.58
N SER A 55 5.56 30.25 10.83
CA SER A 55 6.86 29.80 11.37
C SER A 55 7.52 30.84 12.29
N ASP A 56 7.46 32.12 11.90
CA ASP A 56 7.96 33.22 12.73
C ASP A 56 7.16 33.33 14.05
N ILE A 57 5.84 33.15 14.00
CA ILE A 57 4.97 33.13 15.19
C ILE A 57 5.27 31.93 16.08
N LEU A 58 5.50 30.74 15.50
CA LEU A 58 5.86 29.53 16.25
C LEU A 58 7.21 29.67 16.96
N THR A 59 8.18 30.32 16.30
CA THR A 59 9.48 30.63 16.90
C THR A 59 9.31 31.57 18.11
N ARG A 60 8.40 32.54 18.02
CA ARG A 60 8.03 33.40 19.16
C ARG A 60 7.37 32.59 20.27
N LEU A 61 6.42 31.70 19.96
CA LEU A 61 5.77 30.83 20.95
C LEU A 61 6.78 29.94 21.69
N ARG A 62 7.75 29.37 20.97
CA ARG A 62 8.84 28.59 21.57
C ARG A 62 9.71 29.43 22.51
N SER A 63 10.00 30.68 22.15
CA SER A 63 10.74 31.59 23.04
C SER A 63 9.98 31.89 24.35
N LEU A 64 8.65 32.02 24.26
CA LEU A 64 7.78 32.21 25.43
C LEU A 64 7.78 30.98 26.35
N GLU A 65 7.76 29.78 25.77
CA GLU A 65 7.87 28.52 26.52
C GLU A 65 9.20 28.44 27.30
N MET A 66 10.32 28.77 26.64
CA MET A 66 11.63 28.82 27.31
C MET A 66 11.66 29.83 28.47
N TYR A 67 10.96 30.96 28.37
CA TYR A 67 10.82 31.89 29.49
C TYR A 67 10.04 31.30 30.66
N VAL A 68 8.99 30.52 30.40
CA VAL A 68 8.22 29.83 31.45
C VAL A 68 9.06 28.75 32.12
N GLN A 69 9.86 27.99 31.35
CA GLN A 69 10.69 26.91 31.87
C GLN A 69 11.84 27.40 32.78
N ASN A 70 12.35 28.61 32.58
CA ASN A 70 13.44 29.18 33.41
C ASN A 70 12.99 29.52 34.85
N GLY A 71 11.70 29.36 35.21
CA GLY A 71 11.22 29.25 36.60
C GLY A 71 11.34 30.50 37.50
N THR A 72 11.88 31.60 37.00
CA THR A 72 12.22 32.81 37.76
C THR A 72 11.10 33.88 37.76
N TYR A 73 9.99 33.62 37.08
CA TYR A 73 8.90 34.58 36.88
C TYR A 73 7.73 34.38 37.85
N GLY A 74 7.22 35.48 38.42
CA GLY A 74 6.06 35.47 39.31
C GLY A 74 4.72 35.23 38.58
N LYS A 75 3.66 34.96 39.35
CA LYS A 75 2.30 34.66 38.82
C LYS A 75 1.75 35.71 37.84
N GLY A 76 2.06 36.98 38.05
CA GLY A 76 1.63 38.07 37.15
C GLY A 76 2.30 38.00 35.77
N SER A 77 3.60 37.71 35.71
CA SER A 77 4.36 37.56 34.47
C SER A 77 3.95 36.32 33.69
N LEU A 78 3.69 35.20 34.38
CA LEU A 78 3.15 33.98 33.76
C LEU A 78 1.76 34.22 33.13
N SER A 79 0.92 35.03 33.77
CA SER A 79 -0.38 35.41 33.20
C SER A 79 -0.24 36.27 31.94
N ALA A 80 0.73 37.19 31.90
CA ALA A 80 1.01 38.01 30.72
C ALA A 80 1.55 37.17 29.55
N ILE A 81 2.49 36.23 29.83
CA ILE A 81 3.02 35.30 28.83
C ILE A 81 1.90 34.43 28.24
N LYS A 82 1.00 33.91 29.08
CA LYS A 82 -0.15 33.12 28.59
C LYS A 82 -1.08 33.92 27.68
N LYS A 83 -1.30 35.22 27.97
CA LYS A 83 -2.09 36.11 27.10
C LYS A 83 -1.41 36.34 25.76
N GLU A 84 -0.09 36.58 25.76
CA GLU A 84 0.70 36.72 24.53
C GLU A 84 0.63 35.43 23.69
N ALA A 85 0.84 34.26 24.30
CA ALA A 85 0.74 32.98 23.62
C ALA A 85 -0.66 32.76 23.01
N SER A 86 -1.73 33.07 23.74
CA SER A 86 -3.11 32.93 23.23
C SER A 86 -3.39 33.85 22.05
N ALA A 87 -2.85 35.06 22.05
CA ALA A 87 -2.97 36.01 20.94
C ALA A 87 -2.20 35.53 19.70
N LEU A 88 -0.99 34.99 19.89
CA LEU A 88 -0.19 34.39 18.81
C LEU A 88 -0.88 33.17 18.21
N THR A 89 -1.50 32.30 19.02
CA THR A 89 -2.30 31.17 18.52
C THR A 89 -3.51 31.64 17.71
N ALA A 90 -4.20 32.70 18.16
CA ALA A 90 -5.32 33.28 17.41
C ALA A 90 -4.85 33.86 16.06
N GLU A 91 -3.66 34.45 16.02
CA GLU A 91 -3.07 34.98 14.80
C GLU A 91 -2.68 33.87 13.81
N ILE A 92 -2.17 32.73 14.30
CA ILE A 92 -1.97 31.53 13.47
C ILE A 92 -3.31 31.08 12.86
N SER A 93 -4.35 30.94 13.68
CA SER A 93 -5.68 30.57 13.17
C SER A 93 -6.23 31.59 12.17
N ARG A 94 -5.94 32.88 12.33
CA ARG A 94 -6.35 33.94 11.39
C ARG A 94 -5.63 33.80 10.05
N ILE A 95 -4.31 33.62 10.05
CA ILE A 95 -3.51 33.43 8.82
C ILE A 95 -4.01 32.20 8.07
N LEU A 96 -4.24 31.09 8.78
CA LEU A 96 -4.75 29.86 8.16
C LEU A 96 -6.16 30.07 7.56
N ASN A 97 -7.08 30.68 8.29
CA ASN A 97 -8.46 30.84 7.82
C ASN A 97 -8.66 31.88 6.72
N ASN A 98 -7.69 32.79 6.49
CA ASN A 98 -7.83 33.93 5.58
C ASN A 98 -6.82 33.92 4.43
N THR A 99 -5.92 32.94 4.34
CA THR A 99 -5.05 32.80 3.17
C THR A 99 -5.87 32.25 2.01
N GLU A 100 -5.89 32.97 0.90
CA GLU A 100 -6.74 32.67 -0.26
C GLU A 100 -5.96 32.77 -1.57
N TYR A 101 -6.24 31.85 -2.50
CA TYR A 101 -5.85 31.94 -3.90
C TYR A 101 -7.04 31.47 -4.75
N GLY A 102 -7.90 32.42 -5.10
CA GLY A 102 -9.25 32.16 -5.61
C GLY A 102 -10.23 31.71 -4.52
N ASP A 103 -9.92 30.61 -3.83
CA ASP A 103 -10.63 30.11 -2.65
C ASP A 103 -9.69 30.04 -1.43
N LYS A 104 -10.24 29.77 -0.24
CA LYS A 104 -9.45 29.56 0.98
C LYS A 104 -8.49 28.39 0.82
N LEU A 105 -7.23 28.66 1.13
CA LEU A 105 -6.11 27.76 0.89
C LEU A 105 -5.88 26.76 2.02
N PHE A 106 -6.35 27.06 3.24
CA PHE A 106 -6.17 26.20 4.42
C PHE A 106 -7.50 25.91 5.14
N THR A 107 -8.50 25.40 4.40
CA THR A 107 -9.76 24.93 5.00
C THR A 107 -9.69 23.46 5.37
N THR A 108 -10.26 23.01 6.48
CA THR A 108 -10.60 21.59 6.61
C THR A 108 -11.69 21.26 5.60
N PRO A 109 -11.47 20.38 4.61
CA PRO A 109 -12.49 20.10 3.62
C PRO A 109 -13.69 19.44 4.33
N ALA A 110 -14.89 19.92 4.02
CA ALA A 110 -16.07 19.09 4.20
C ALA A 110 -15.85 17.84 3.35
N ARG A 111 -15.90 16.68 4.02
CA ARG A 111 -15.53 15.36 3.51
C ARG A 111 -16.40 14.99 2.30
N GLU A 112 -16.00 15.41 1.11
CA GLU A 112 -16.58 14.92 -0.13
C GLU A 112 -16.01 13.51 -0.42
N THR A 113 -16.94 12.56 -0.57
CA THR A 113 -16.72 11.17 -0.90
C THR A 113 -16.09 11.00 -2.29
N GLN A 114 -14.77 11.18 -2.39
CA GLN A 114 -13.97 10.67 -3.50
C GLN A 114 -12.76 9.89 -2.98
N SER A 115 -12.80 8.57 -3.24
CA SER A 115 -11.73 7.56 -3.22
C SER A 115 -10.40 7.95 -2.54
N GLY A 116 -10.40 7.96 -1.21
CA GLY A 116 -9.16 8.03 -0.43
C GLY A 116 -8.37 6.71 -0.45
N PHE A 117 -7.08 6.81 -0.12
CA PHE A 117 -6.07 5.74 -0.04
C PHE A 117 -6.41 4.60 0.94
N VAL A 118 -7.55 4.65 1.63
CA VAL A 118 -8.21 3.52 2.27
C VAL A 118 -9.71 3.71 2.04
N ASN A 119 -10.39 2.72 1.44
CA ASN A 119 -11.84 2.70 1.44
C ASN A 119 -12.30 2.55 2.89
N GLU A 120 -13.01 3.54 3.43
CA GLU A 120 -13.68 3.39 4.72
C GLU A 120 -14.60 2.18 4.62
N VAL A 121 -14.27 1.13 5.37
CA VAL A 121 -15.05 -0.11 5.36
C VAL A 121 -16.33 0.17 6.14
N VAL A 122 -17.44 0.23 5.43
CA VAL A 122 -18.75 0.23 6.07
C VAL A 122 -18.98 -1.17 6.63
N HIS A 123 -18.91 -1.30 7.95
CA HIS A 123 -19.13 -2.55 8.64
C HIS A 123 -20.51 -3.12 8.27
N ARG A 124 -20.50 -4.33 7.71
CA ARG A 124 -21.71 -5.11 7.48
C ARG A 124 -22.26 -5.58 8.81
N ASP A 125 -23.56 -5.43 9.01
CA ASP A 125 -24.25 -6.03 10.15
C ASP A 125 -24.26 -7.55 9.99
N THR A 126 -23.60 -8.25 10.91
CA THR A 126 -23.47 -9.70 10.93
C THR A 126 -24.57 -10.38 11.75
N SER A 127 -25.43 -9.63 12.44
CA SER A 127 -26.44 -10.16 13.38
C SER A 127 -27.46 -11.10 12.72
N ALA A 128 -27.72 -10.92 11.42
CA ALA A 128 -28.65 -11.75 10.64
C ALA A 128 -27.96 -12.91 9.90
N MET A 129 -26.63 -13.02 9.98
CA MET A 129 -25.87 -14.08 9.32
C MET A 129 -25.87 -15.37 10.17
N THR A 130 -25.66 -16.51 9.51
CA THR A 130 -25.46 -17.77 10.22
C THR A 130 -24.09 -17.76 10.91
N THR A 131 -24.04 -17.92 12.22
CA THR A 131 -22.76 -17.99 12.94
C THR A 131 -22.01 -19.27 12.58
N LEU A 132 -20.70 -19.18 12.35
CA LEU A 132 -19.91 -20.36 12.04
C LEU A 132 -19.86 -21.34 13.22
N GLU A 133 -20.03 -20.86 14.46
CA GLU A 133 -20.20 -21.70 15.65
C GLU A 133 -21.33 -22.74 15.47
N SER A 134 -22.46 -22.34 14.88
CA SER A 134 -23.66 -23.18 14.71
C SER A 134 -23.54 -24.25 13.61
N VAL A 135 -22.56 -24.14 12.72
CA VAL A 135 -22.39 -25.03 11.57
C VAL A 135 -21.82 -26.39 12.00
N ASP A 136 -22.30 -27.50 11.45
CA ASP A 136 -21.66 -28.80 11.67
C ASP A 136 -20.31 -28.86 10.91
N GLU A 137 -19.21 -29.06 11.64
CA GLU A 137 -17.84 -29.16 11.12
C GLU A 137 -17.67 -30.26 10.05
N THR A 138 -18.53 -31.27 10.05
CA THR A 138 -18.45 -32.41 9.11
C THR A 138 -19.19 -32.18 7.80
N VAL A 139 -19.99 -31.11 7.72
CA VAL A 139 -20.84 -30.82 6.56
C VAL A 139 -20.13 -29.90 5.58
N LYS A 140 -20.16 -30.28 4.30
CA LYS A 140 -19.60 -29.46 3.21
C LYS A 140 -20.49 -28.25 2.94
N LEU A 141 -19.93 -27.05 3.06
CA LEU A 141 -20.55 -25.79 2.69
C LEU A 141 -20.35 -25.55 1.19
N THR A 142 -21.44 -25.40 0.45
CA THR A 142 -21.40 -25.10 -0.99
C THR A 142 -21.74 -23.65 -1.32
N SER A 143 -22.54 -23.01 -0.45
CA SER A 143 -22.95 -21.61 -0.56
C SER A 143 -23.36 -21.04 0.81
N GLY A 144 -23.58 -19.73 0.85
CA GLY A 144 -24.05 -19.00 2.03
C GLY A 144 -22.99 -18.04 2.60
N THR A 145 -23.44 -17.15 3.48
CA THR A 145 -22.60 -16.18 4.19
C THR A 145 -22.61 -16.51 5.67
N TYR A 146 -21.43 -16.60 6.28
CA TYR A 146 -21.24 -17.01 7.67
C TYR A 146 -20.46 -15.96 8.45
N SER A 147 -20.89 -15.64 9.66
CA SER A 147 -20.18 -14.71 10.53
C SER A 147 -19.15 -15.42 11.41
N ILE A 148 -18.02 -14.75 11.65
CA ILE A 148 -16.96 -15.19 12.57
C ILE A 148 -16.70 -14.06 13.55
N SER A 149 -16.93 -14.29 14.84
CA SER A 149 -16.75 -13.29 15.91
C SER A 149 -15.83 -13.78 17.03
N SER A 150 -15.19 -14.94 16.86
CA SER A 150 -14.25 -15.49 17.85
C SER A 150 -13.11 -16.27 17.21
N ALA A 151 -12.00 -16.40 17.94
CA ALA A 151 -10.84 -17.16 17.51
C ALA A 151 -11.15 -18.66 17.28
N LYS A 152 -12.07 -19.23 18.08
CA LYS A 152 -12.53 -20.62 17.93
C LYS A 152 -13.29 -20.84 16.63
N GLU A 153 -14.14 -19.89 16.23
CA GLU A 153 -14.81 -19.94 14.94
C GLU A 153 -13.82 -19.81 13.78
N LEU A 154 -12.83 -18.92 13.89
CA LEU A 154 -11.78 -18.82 12.87
C LEU A 154 -10.95 -20.11 12.77
N ALA A 155 -10.63 -20.76 13.90
CA ALA A 155 -9.95 -22.05 13.91
C ALA A 155 -10.83 -23.16 13.31
N LYS A 156 -12.14 -23.11 13.53
CA LYS A 156 -13.10 -24.02 12.89
C LYS A 156 -13.10 -23.85 11.37
N LEU A 157 -13.02 -22.61 10.86
CA LEU A 157 -12.84 -22.36 9.43
C LEU A 157 -11.58 -23.05 8.89
N ALA A 158 -10.47 -22.98 9.64
CA ALA A 158 -9.23 -23.66 9.27
C ALA A 158 -9.45 -25.17 9.17
N THR A 159 -10.07 -25.80 10.18
CA THR A 159 -10.36 -27.23 10.18
C THR A 159 -11.26 -27.65 9.01
N MET A 160 -12.36 -26.93 8.77
CA MET A 160 -13.28 -27.23 7.66
C MET A 160 -12.59 -27.08 6.30
N THR A 161 -11.78 -26.02 6.12
CA THR A 161 -11.04 -25.80 4.87
C THR A 161 -10.02 -26.91 4.63
N ASN A 162 -9.26 -27.28 5.66
CA ASN A 162 -8.23 -28.31 5.59
C ASN A 162 -8.81 -29.72 5.29
N ASN A 163 -10.08 -29.94 5.62
CA ASN A 163 -10.85 -31.14 5.29
C ASN A 163 -11.63 -31.04 3.95
N ALA A 164 -11.38 -30.01 3.13
CA ALA A 164 -12.05 -29.78 1.84
C ALA A 164 -13.58 -29.60 1.93
N LEU A 165 -14.06 -29.08 3.06
CA LEU A 165 -15.49 -28.86 3.34
C LEU A 165 -15.97 -27.43 3.01
N VAL A 166 -15.09 -26.56 2.51
CA VAL A 166 -15.44 -25.19 2.12
C VAL A 166 -15.45 -25.05 0.60
N GLY A 167 -16.61 -24.79 0.02
CA GLY A 167 -16.81 -24.55 -1.41
C GLY A 167 -16.56 -23.10 -1.83
N THR A 168 -16.45 -22.88 -3.14
CA THR A 168 -16.14 -21.56 -3.73
C THR A 168 -17.28 -20.55 -3.65
N GLY A 169 -18.52 -21.00 -3.44
CA GLY A 169 -19.71 -20.14 -3.33
C GLY A 169 -19.98 -19.62 -1.93
N VAL A 170 -19.06 -19.85 -0.99
CA VAL A 170 -19.19 -19.50 0.43
C VAL A 170 -18.51 -18.15 0.70
N GLU A 171 -19.08 -17.37 1.60
CA GLU A 171 -18.51 -16.13 2.13
C GLU A 171 -18.40 -16.19 3.65
N PHE A 172 -17.28 -15.74 4.18
CA PHE A 172 -17.06 -15.54 5.61
C PHE A 172 -16.88 -14.04 5.88
N VAL A 173 -17.52 -13.54 6.93
CA VAL A 173 -17.48 -12.12 7.31
C VAL A 173 -17.11 -12.02 8.79
N LEU A 174 -16.14 -11.19 9.13
CA LEU A 174 -15.83 -10.94 10.54
C LEU A 174 -16.93 -10.06 11.19
N GLY A 175 -17.36 -10.45 12.38
CA GLY A 175 -18.30 -9.71 13.22
C GLY A 175 -17.66 -9.00 14.41
N ALA A 176 -16.38 -9.24 14.66
CA ALA A 176 -15.59 -8.63 15.73
C ALA A 176 -14.09 -8.79 15.44
N ASP A 177 -13.25 -8.06 16.17
CA ASP A 177 -11.81 -8.32 16.23
C ASP A 177 -11.52 -9.71 16.81
N ILE A 178 -10.51 -10.38 16.27
CA ILE A 178 -10.16 -11.75 16.61
C ILE A 178 -8.77 -11.80 17.24
N ASP A 179 -8.69 -12.17 18.52
CA ASP A 179 -7.43 -12.37 19.23
C ASP A 179 -6.99 -13.84 19.18
N LEU A 180 -5.84 -14.12 18.56
CA LEU A 180 -5.27 -15.47 18.44
C LEU A 180 -4.32 -15.85 19.59
N SER A 181 -4.28 -15.10 20.70
CA SER A 181 -3.40 -15.40 21.84
C SER A 181 -3.58 -16.82 22.40
N GLU A 182 -4.80 -17.39 22.40
CA GLU A 182 -5.04 -18.78 22.81
C GLU A 182 -4.27 -19.81 21.94
N TYR A 183 -3.94 -19.44 20.70
CA TYR A 183 -3.21 -20.23 19.72
C TYR A 183 -1.71 -19.90 19.67
N SER A 184 -1.18 -19.19 20.67
CA SER A 184 0.24 -18.76 20.72
C SER A 184 1.18 -19.72 21.49
N ASN A 185 0.83 -21.00 21.56
CA ASN A 185 1.62 -22.03 22.27
C ASN A 185 2.11 -23.12 21.30
N GLY A 186 3.24 -23.75 21.62
CA GLY A 186 3.79 -24.84 20.82
C GLY A 186 4.11 -24.40 19.38
N GLU A 187 3.54 -25.11 18.39
CA GLU A 187 3.70 -24.76 16.97
C GLU A 187 2.87 -23.54 16.52
N GLY A 188 1.91 -23.11 17.35
CA GLY A 188 1.07 -21.95 17.08
C GLY A 188 -0.16 -22.23 16.22
N TRP A 189 -0.58 -21.22 15.46
CA TRP A 189 -1.75 -21.24 14.57
C TRP A 189 -1.66 -22.33 13.50
N VAL A 190 -2.80 -22.94 13.18
CA VAL A 190 -2.95 -23.86 12.04
C VAL A 190 -3.61 -23.09 10.91
N SER A 191 -2.86 -22.87 9.82
CA SER A 191 -3.32 -22.08 8.69
C SER A 191 -4.61 -22.58 8.05
N ILE A 192 -5.41 -21.64 7.57
CA ILE A 192 -6.60 -21.92 6.75
C ILE A 192 -6.13 -22.36 5.36
N GLY A 193 -6.32 -23.64 5.03
CA GLY A 193 -5.86 -24.23 3.77
C GLY A 193 -4.39 -24.65 3.80
N SER A 194 -3.92 -25.33 4.85
CA SER A 194 -2.53 -25.78 4.98
C SER A 194 -2.18 -26.98 4.08
N ASN A 195 -3.17 -27.72 3.59
CA ASN A 195 -2.97 -28.95 2.83
C ASN A 195 -2.66 -28.68 1.35
N LEU A 196 -1.69 -29.40 0.79
CA LEU A 196 -1.28 -29.32 -0.63
C LEU A 196 -2.36 -29.79 -1.61
N VAL A 197 -3.35 -30.56 -1.16
CA VAL A 197 -4.45 -31.04 -1.99
C VAL A 197 -5.28 -29.87 -2.51
N LEU A 198 -5.48 -29.78 -3.83
CA LEU A 198 -6.18 -28.67 -4.49
C LEU A 198 -7.59 -28.39 -3.94
N SER A 199 -8.30 -29.42 -3.46
CA SER A 199 -9.63 -29.29 -2.87
C SER A 199 -9.64 -28.76 -1.44
N ALA A 200 -8.50 -28.78 -0.76
CA ALA A 200 -8.31 -28.32 0.62
C ALA A 200 -7.63 -26.94 0.70
N ARG A 201 -7.47 -26.25 -0.43
CA ARG A 201 -7.07 -24.84 -0.49
C ARG A 201 -8.24 -23.93 -0.14
N PHE A 202 -7.97 -22.76 0.43
CA PHE A 202 -9.00 -21.75 0.63
C PHE A 202 -9.39 -21.12 -0.72
N ARG A 203 -10.67 -21.24 -1.10
CA ARG A 203 -11.20 -20.76 -2.39
C ARG A 203 -12.53 -20.00 -2.25
N ALA A 204 -12.89 -19.69 -1.01
CA ALA A 204 -14.09 -18.94 -0.66
C ALA A 204 -13.78 -17.44 -0.56
N LYS A 205 -14.81 -16.66 -0.26
CA LYS A 205 -14.67 -15.23 0.03
C LYS A 205 -14.46 -15.02 1.52
N PHE A 206 -13.57 -14.09 1.87
CA PHE A 206 -13.33 -13.67 3.25
C PHE A 206 -13.32 -12.15 3.32
N ASP A 207 -14.28 -11.59 4.03
CA ASP A 207 -14.41 -10.17 4.29
C ASP A 207 -14.05 -9.91 5.76
N GLY A 208 -12.88 -9.30 5.99
CA GLY A 208 -12.47 -8.85 7.32
C GLY A 208 -13.37 -7.75 7.87
N ASN A 209 -14.22 -7.15 7.03
CA ASN A 209 -15.26 -6.20 7.44
C ASN A 209 -14.73 -4.99 8.22
N GLY A 210 -13.44 -4.67 8.13
CA GLY A 210 -12.77 -3.61 8.89
C GLY A 210 -12.19 -4.04 10.23
N TYR A 211 -12.42 -5.29 10.65
CA TYR A 211 -11.88 -5.86 11.88
C TYR A 211 -10.46 -6.41 11.70
N VAL A 212 -9.78 -6.60 12.82
CA VAL A 212 -8.41 -7.10 12.88
C VAL A 212 -8.31 -8.52 13.44
N VAL A 213 -7.30 -9.25 12.98
CA VAL A 213 -6.83 -10.50 13.59
C VAL A 213 -5.49 -10.22 14.26
N SER A 214 -5.43 -10.29 15.59
CA SER A 214 -4.22 -9.96 16.36
C SER A 214 -3.51 -11.21 16.90
N ASN A 215 -2.23 -11.05 17.23
CA ASN A 215 -1.40 -12.04 17.92
C ASN A 215 -1.24 -13.36 17.13
N LEU A 216 -1.05 -13.24 15.81
CA LEU A 216 -0.77 -14.39 14.96
C LEU A 216 0.64 -14.94 15.28
N TYR A 217 0.68 -16.05 16.00
CA TYR A 217 1.92 -16.76 16.36
C TYR A 217 2.05 -18.08 15.59
N MET A 218 3.22 -18.33 15.01
CA MET A 218 3.54 -19.60 14.35
C MET A 218 5.01 -19.94 14.53
N ASN A 219 5.31 -21.15 15.02
CA ASN A 219 6.68 -21.57 15.29
C ASN A 219 6.87 -23.07 14.98
N SER A 220 7.13 -23.39 13.72
CA SER A 220 7.31 -24.77 13.27
C SER A 220 8.44 -24.89 12.25
N PHE A 221 9.37 -25.81 12.53
CA PHE A 221 10.51 -26.14 11.66
C PHE A 221 10.33 -27.47 10.92
N ASN A 222 9.28 -28.22 11.26
CA ASN A 222 9.01 -29.55 10.70
C ASN A 222 8.06 -29.50 9.50
N LYS A 223 7.31 -28.41 9.34
CA LYS A 223 6.37 -28.21 8.24
C LYS A 223 7.07 -27.50 7.08
N LYS A 224 7.02 -28.10 5.89
CA LYS A 224 7.57 -27.54 4.64
C LYS A 224 6.52 -26.83 3.77
N GLU A 225 5.31 -26.66 4.28
CA GLU A 225 4.16 -26.10 3.56
C GLU A 225 4.22 -24.57 3.52
N CYS A 226 3.52 -23.94 2.57
CA CYS A 226 3.43 -22.49 2.53
C CYS A 226 2.40 -22.02 3.56
N LEU A 227 2.81 -21.14 4.48
CA LEU A 227 2.06 -20.87 5.71
C LEU A 227 1.85 -19.37 5.98
N GLY A 228 0.82 -19.07 6.76
CA GLY A 228 0.32 -17.75 7.13
C GLY A 228 -0.99 -17.87 7.93
N LEU A 229 -1.75 -16.78 8.08
CA LEU A 229 -3.15 -16.90 8.53
C LEU A 229 -3.91 -17.85 7.59
N PHE A 230 -3.76 -17.62 6.29
CA PHE A 230 -4.10 -18.55 5.23
C PHE A 230 -2.84 -19.29 4.73
N GLY A 231 -2.97 -20.57 4.43
CA GLY A 231 -1.89 -21.38 3.85
C GLY A 231 -1.86 -21.20 2.33
N PHE A 232 -2.54 -22.11 1.65
CA PHE A 232 -2.76 -22.09 0.21
C PHE A 232 -4.14 -21.49 -0.12
N CYS A 233 -4.14 -20.36 -0.84
CA CYS A 233 -5.34 -19.82 -1.48
C CYS A 233 -5.33 -20.18 -2.97
N GLY A 234 -6.47 -20.68 -3.46
CA GLY A 234 -6.63 -21.10 -4.85
C GLY A 234 -7.61 -20.26 -5.64
N GLY A 235 -7.77 -20.61 -6.92
CA GLY A 235 -8.60 -19.85 -7.85
C GLY A 235 -10.05 -19.68 -7.39
N GLY A 236 -10.49 -18.42 -7.36
CA GLY A 236 -11.79 -17.98 -6.85
C GLY A 236 -11.75 -17.36 -5.45
N CYS A 237 -10.62 -17.41 -4.76
CA CYS A 237 -10.42 -16.77 -3.46
C CYS A 237 -10.47 -15.24 -3.57
N GLU A 238 -11.30 -14.61 -2.74
CA GLU A 238 -11.39 -13.16 -2.54
C GLU A 238 -11.14 -12.87 -1.05
N ILE A 239 -10.11 -12.09 -0.72
CA ILE A 239 -9.87 -11.66 0.67
C ILE A 239 -9.84 -10.14 0.69
N LYS A 240 -10.65 -9.51 1.56
CA LYS A 240 -10.67 -8.06 1.65
C LYS A 240 -10.88 -7.53 3.05
N ASN A 241 -10.57 -6.24 3.25
CA ASN A 241 -10.90 -5.46 4.45
C ASN A 241 -10.37 -6.08 5.75
N LEU A 242 -9.18 -6.69 5.70
CA LEU A 242 -8.63 -7.48 6.81
C LEU A 242 -7.30 -6.89 7.29
N GLY A 243 -7.26 -6.51 8.56
CA GLY A 243 -6.03 -6.19 9.26
C GLY A 243 -5.45 -7.39 9.99
N ILE A 244 -4.13 -7.56 9.97
CA ILE A 244 -3.41 -8.51 10.82
C ILE A 244 -2.39 -7.73 11.66
N GLU A 245 -2.46 -7.88 12.97
CA GLU A 245 -1.62 -7.12 13.90
C GLU A 245 -0.82 -8.02 14.84
N ASP A 246 0.36 -7.55 15.22
CA ASP A 246 1.23 -8.19 16.22
C ASP A 246 1.61 -9.63 15.84
N VAL A 247 2.28 -9.77 14.68
CA VAL A 247 2.68 -11.08 14.15
C VAL A 247 4.01 -11.57 14.77
N ASP A 248 4.08 -12.84 15.16
CA ASP A 248 5.33 -13.52 15.51
C ASP A 248 5.40 -14.86 14.77
N ILE A 249 5.99 -14.82 13.59
CA ILE A 249 6.08 -15.98 12.70
C ILE A 249 7.54 -16.39 12.55
N THR A 250 7.85 -17.65 12.88
CA THR A 250 9.17 -18.26 12.68
C THR A 250 9.01 -19.65 12.07
N LEU A 251 9.25 -19.78 10.76
CA LEU A 251 8.93 -21.01 10.01
C LEU A 251 10.06 -21.47 9.09
N ASN A 252 10.16 -22.79 8.88
CA ASN A 252 11.08 -23.37 7.89
C ASN A 252 10.43 -23.54 6.50
N SER A 253 9.71 -22.52 6.03
CA SER A 253 8.94 -22.61 4.79
C SER A 253 8.61 -21.26 4.17
N THR A 254 8.06 -21.25 2.96
CA THR A 254 7.55 -20.03 2.32
C THR A 254 6.40 -19.43 3.13
N THR A 255 6.51 -18.15 3.48
CA THR A 255 5.70 -17.54 4.53
C THR A 255 5.24 -16.14 4.18
N GLY A 256 3.96 -15.85 4.43
CA GLY A 256 3.43 -14.49 4.51
C GLY A 256 2.41 -14.41 5.64
N ALA A 257 2.29 -13.27 6.32
CA ALA A 257 1.37 -13.19 7.45
C ALA A 257 -0.09 -13.35 7.02
N LEU A 258 -0.47 -12.75 5.89
CA LEU A 258 -1.81 -12.93 5.33
C LEU A 258 -1.94 -14.31 4.69
N ALA A 259 -1.04 -14.64 3.74
CA ALA A 259 -1.08 -15.94 3.10
C ALA A 259 0.31 -16.49 2.72
N GLY A 260 0.50 -17.79 2.86
CA GLY A 260 1.72 -18.46 2.44
C GLY A 260 1.88 -18.50 0.92
N TYR A 261 0.88 -19.07 0.23
CA TYR A 261 0.87 -19.23 -1.23
C TYR A 261 -0.49 -18.86 -1.77
N VAL A 262 -0.53 -17.94 -2.74
CA VAL A 262 -1.78 -17.51 -3.36
C VAL A 262 -1.73 -17.70 -4.88
N GLU A 263 -2.83 -18.20 -5.44
CA GLU A 263 -2.95 -18.51 -6.86
C GLU A 263 -4.29 -18.10 -7.47
N ASN A 264 -4.26 -17.25 -8.50
CA ASN A 264 -5.45 -16.75 -9.20
C ASN A 264 -6.48 -16.10 -8.24
N VAL A 265 -6.00 -15.21 -7.37
CA VAL A 265 -6.77 -14.60 -6.28
C VAL A 265 -7.05 -13.11 -6.52
N THR A 266 -8.04 -12.57 -5.83
CA THR A 266 -8.23 -11.12 -5.68
C THR A 266 -8.11 -10.76 -4.21
N ILE A 267 -7.15 -9.91 -3.87
CA ILE A 267 -6.93 -9.46 -2.49
C ILE A 267 -6.89 -7.94 -2.48
N SER A 268 -7.70 -7.32 -1.62
CA SER A 268 -7.85 -5.86 -1.61
C SER A 268 -8.04 -5.29 -0.22
N ASN A 269 -7.47 -4.13 0.08
CA ASN A 269 -7.70 -3.44 1.36
C ASN A 269 -7.31 -4.32 2.57
N CYS A 270 -6.13 -4.93 2.51
CA CYS A 270 -5.61 -5.77 3.59
C CYS A 270 -4.26 -5.25 4.08
N TYR A 271 -3.98 -5.40 5.36
CA TYR A 271 -2.70 -4.95 5.91
C TYR A 271 -2.12 -5.88 6.96
N VAL A 272 -0.81 -5.76 7.15
CA VAL A 272 -0.08 -6.43 8.23
C VAL A 272 0.79 -5.41 8.93
N LYS A 273 0.65 -5.27 10.25
CA LYS A 273 1.34 -4.24 11.02
C LYS A 273 1.85 -4.78 12.35
N ARG A 274 3.06 -4.33 12.74
CA ARG A 274 3.80 -4.72 13.96
C ARG A 274 4.15 -6.21 13.99
N GLY A 275 5.36 -6.49 14.45
CA GLY A 275 5.85 -7.86 14.63
C GLY A 275 6.92 -8.27 13.62
N LYS A 276 7.17 -9.58 13.56
CA LYS A 276 8.27 -10.18 12.80
C LYS A 276 7.85 -11.44 12.05
N ILE A 277 8.47 -11.65 10.90
CA ILE A 277 8.37 -12.84 10.06
C ILE A 277 9.79 -13.32 9.78
N ASN A 278 10.14 -14.48 10.31
CA ASN A 278 11.41 -15.16 10.10
C ASN A 278 11.15 -16.45 9.33
N SER A 279 11.72 -16.58 8.14
CA SER A 279 11.44 -17.72 7.26
C SER A 279 12.73 -18.29 6.64
N CYS A 280 12.81 -19.62 6.54
CA CYS A 280 13.85 -20.31 5.79
C CYS A 280 13.49 -20.54 4.30
N GLY A 281 12.36 -20.00 3.83
CA GLY A 281 11.92 -19.99 2.44
C GLY A 281 11.65 -18.56 1.98
N ASN A 282 10.85 -18.37 0.92
CA ASN A 282 10.47 -17.03 0.50
C ASN A 282 9.57 -16.36 1.54
N ALA A 283 9.83 -15.10 1.87
CA ALA A 283 9.08 -14.38 2.89
C ALA A 283 8.56 -13.05 2.36
N GLY A 284 7.27 -12.79 2.55
CA GLY A 284 6.70 -11.46 2.36
C GLY A 284 5.93 -10.99 3.58
N GLY A 285 5.76 -9.68 3.74
CA GLY A 285 4.91 -9.14 4.80
C GLY A 285 3.48 -9.67 4.69
N LEU A 286 2.88 -9.62 3.49
CA LEU A 286 1.56 -10.23 3.25
C LEU A 286 1.67 -11.64 2.70
N PHE A 287 2.51 -11.86 1.69
CA PHE A 287 2.51 -13.08 0.89
C PHE A 287 3.89 -13.75 0.83
N GLY A 288 3.96 -15.06 1.10
CA GLY A 288 5.19 -15.81 0.83
C GLY A 288 5.45 -15.94 -0.67
N HIS A 289 4.45 -16.42 -1.41
CA HIS A 289 4.48 -16.56 -2.86
C HIS A 289 3.16 -16.14 -3.49
N LEU A 290 3.25 -15.30 -4.51
CA LEU A 290 2.13 -14.67 -5.21
C LEU A 290 2.17 -15.08 -6.69
N ALA A 291 1.39 -16.09 -7.08
CA ALA A 291 1.40 -16.65 -8.42
C ALA A 291 0.08 -16.41 -9.16
N GLY A 292 0.18 -16.25 -10.47
CA GLY A 292 -0.89 -16.55 -11.43
C GLY A 292 -0.43 -17.67 -12.35
N TYR A 293 -1.29 -18.63 -12.69
CA TYR A 293 -0.97 -19.59 -13.76
C TYR A 293 -1.87 -19.34 -14.96
N ASN A 294 -3.17 -19.54 -14.78
CA ASN A 294 -4.17 -19.40 -15.83
C ASN A 294 -4.82 -18.02 -15.82
N ASN A 295 -4.85 -17.36 -14.66
CA ASN A 295 -5.40 -16.04 -14.46
C ASN A 295 -4.40 -15.17 -13.70
N THR A 296 -4.55 -13.85 -13.85
CA THR A 296 -3.74 -12.88 -13.10
C THR A 296 -4.25 -12.82 -11.66
N SER A 297 -3.34 -12.95 -10.69
CA SER A 297 -3.64 -12.56 -9.32
C SER A 297 -3.61 -11.04 -9.20
N LEU A 298 -4.58 -10.46 -8.50
CA LEU A 298 -4.71 -9.03 -8.30
C LEU A 298 -4.60 -8.71 -6.82
N VAL A 299 -3.63 -7.86 -6.47
CA VAL A 299 -3.45 -7.33 -5.12
C VAL A 299 -3.58 -5.81 -5.18
N THR A 300 -4.55 -5.23 -4.47
CA THR A 300 -4.76 -3.78 -4.45
C THR A 300 -4.88 -3.20 -3.05
N ASP A 301 -4.43 -1.97 -2.87
CA ASP A 301 -4.72 -1.17 -1.66
C ASP A 301 -4.26 -1.87 -0.38
N CYS A 302 -3.08 -2.50 -0.41
CA CYS A 302 -2.55 -3.29 0.70
C CYS A 302 -1.24 -2.70 1.23
N TYR A 303 -0.98 -2.81 2.54
CA TYR A 303 0.31 -2.37 3.09
C TYR A 303 0.91 -3.33 4.13
N SER A 304 2.24 -3.28 4.25
CA SER A 304 2.97 -4.00 5.29
C SER A 304 3.87 -3.09 6.11
N ASP A 305 3.89 -3.29 7.41
CA ASP A 305 4.75 -2.61 8.39
C ASP A 305 5.24 -3.63 9.43
N VAL A 306 6.09 -4.56 8.98
CA VAL A 306 6.64 -5.66 9.78
C VAL A 306 8.12 -5.89 9.50
N SER A 307 8.82 -6.56 10.40
CA SER A 307 10.18 -7.04 10.10
C SER A 307 10.10 -8.36 9.32
N VAL A 308 10.68 -8.41 8.12
CA VAL A 308 10.71 -9.61 7.27
C VAL A 308 12.14 -10.08 7.09
N THR A 309 12.47 -11.25 7.63
CA THR A 309 13.77 -11.91 7.46
C THR A 309 13.60 -13.25 6.75
N SER A 310 14.30 -13.45 5.64
CA SER A 310 14.27 -14.68 4.83
C SER A 310 15.67 -15.23 4.58
N THR A 311 15.83 -16.54 4.39
CA THR A 311 17.06 -17.12 3.81
C THR A 311 17.05 -17.17 2.27
N GLN A 312 15.90 -16.91 1.63
CA GLN A 312 15.70 -16.84 0.17
C GLN A 312 15.25 -15.43 -0.24
N TYR A 313 14.15 -15.29 -0.99
CA TYR A 313 13.60 -13.99 -1.36
C TYR A 313 12.83 -13.35 -0.21
N ALA A 314 13.19 -12.11 0.13
CA ALA A 314 12.49 -11.30 1.13
C ALA A 314 11.79 -10.12 0.46
N GLY A 315 10.50 -9.91 0.74
CA GLY A 315 9.76 -8.75 0.24
C GLY A 315 8.87 -8.08 1.27
N GLY A 316 8.59 -6.79 1.08
CA GLY A 316 7.65 -6.08 1.92
C GLY A 316 6.22 -6.57 1.71
N ILE A 317 5.77 -6.68 0.46
CA ILE A 317 4.44 -7.21 0.13
C ILE A 317 4.50 -8.71 -0.12
N SER A 318 5.38 -9.15 -1.04
CA SER A 318 5.51 -10.56 -1.42
C SER A 318 6.95 -11.06 -1.43
N GLY A 319 7.21 -12.27 -0.94
CA GLY A 319 8.54 -12.87 -1.08
C GLY A 319 8.89 -13.11 -2.54
N HIS A 320 8.00 -13.77 -3.28
CA HIS A 320 8.17 -14.04 -4.71
C HIS A 320 6.86 -13.84 -5.47
N MET A 321 6.91 -13.27 -6.67
CA MET A 321 5.74 -13.00 -7.48
C MET A 321 5.88 -13.50 -8.93
N GLY A 322 4.75 -13.82 -9.57
CA GLY A 322 4.67 -13.96 -11.03
C GLY A 322 3.23 -13.98 -11.54
N ASN A 323 3.03 -13.59 -12.81
CA ASN A 323 1.72 -13.41 -13.45
C ASN A 323 0.72 -12.63 -12.56
N THR A 324 1.18 -11.55 -11.92
CA THR A 324 0.42 -10.81 -10.90
C THR A 324 0.47 -9.31 -11.16
N ILE A 325 -0.62 -8.62 -10.81
CA ILE A 325 -0.70 -7.16 -10.71
C ILE A 325 -0.75 -6.76 -9.23
N ILE A 326 0.21 -5.93 -8.81
CA ILE A 326 0.21 -5.26 -7.51
C ILE A 326 -0.04 -3.78 -7.76
N ARG A 327 -1.09 -3.20 -7.17
CA ARG A 327 -1.46 -1.79 -7.40
C ARG A 327 -1.80 -1.09 -6.09
N ASN A 328 -1.38 0.17 -5.93
CA ASN A 328 -1.67 0.97 -4.74
C ASN A 328 -1.19 0.31 -3.42
N CYS A 329 -0.03 -0.35 -3.43
CA CYS A 329 0.48 -1.05 -2.25
C CYS A 329 1.72 -0.38 -1.67
N SER A 330 1.85 -0.38 -0.35
CA SER A 330 2.97 0.27 0.35
C SER A 330 3.70 -0.67 1.31
N SER A 331 5.03 -0.61 1.30
CA SER A 331 5.86 -1.32 2.29
C SER A 331 6.58 -0.31 3.18
N TYR A 332 6.31 -0.37 4.48
CA TYR A 332 7.06 0.28 5.55
C TYR A 332 7.97 -0.70 6.30
N SER A 333 8.02 -1.94 5.79
CA SER A 333 8.67 -3.08 6.42
C SER A 333 10.19 -2.99 6.41
N ILE A 334 10.80 -3.52 7.47
CA ILE A 334 12.25 -3.74 7.54
C ILE A 334 12.54 -5.10 6.91
N ILE A 335 13.20 -5.12 5.75
CA ILE A 335 13.35 -6.32 4.93
C ILE A 335 14.81 -6.78 4.90
N LYS A 336 15.03 -8.07 5.14
CA LYS A 336 16.35 -8.70 5.20
C LYS A 336 16.35 -10.07 4.50
N SER A 337 17.32 -10.28 3.62
CA SER A 337 17.68 -11.62 3.14
C SER A 337 19.04 -12.04 3.69
N LEU A 338 19.13 -13.25 4.23
CA LEU A 338 20.34 -13.78 4.87
C LEU A 338 21.34 -14.37 3.87
N THR A 339 20.98 -14.50 2.60
CA THR A 339 21.87 -15.01 1.56
C THR A 339 22.06 -13.96 0.46
N LYS A 340 23.29 -13.81 -0.04
CA LYS A 340 23.59 -12.83 -1.10
C LYS A 340 23.09 -13.27 -2.48
N GLU A 341 22.81 -14.56 -2.65
CA GLU A 341 22.33 -15.14 -3.90
C GLU A 341 20.87 -14.76 -4.20
N TRP A 342 20.07 -14.67 -3.13
CA TRP A 342 18.65 -14.37 -3.17
C TRP A 342 18.42 -12.91 -2.77
N GLY A 343 17.43 -12.25 -3.36
CA GLY A 343 17.28 -10.81 -3.23
C GLY A 343 16.28 -10.39 -2.15
N ALA A 344 16.59 -9.31 -1.45
CA ALA A 344 15.64 -8.54 -0.64
C ALA A 344 15.15 -7.33 -1.45
N GLY A 345 13.84 -7.13 -1.55
CA GLY A 345 13.24 -6.03 -2.30
C GLY A 345 12.02 -5.43 -1.59
N GLY A 346 11.82 -4.13 -1.73
CA GLY A 346 10.82 -3.36 -0.98
C GLY A 346 9.39 -3.81 -1.21
N ILE A 347 8.99 -4.05 -2.47
CA ILE A 347 7.68 -4.62 -2.78
C ILE A 347 7.77 -6.14 -2.89
N THR A 348 8.70 -6.64 -3.71
CA THR A 348 8.91 -8.09 -3.87
C THR A 348 10.38 -8.49 -3.85
N GLY A 349 10.66 -9.65 -3.25
CA GLY A 349 12.00 -10.23 -3.24
C GLY A 349 12.39 -10.84 -4.59
N GLY A 350 11.47 -11.53 -5.25
CA GLY A 350 11.72 -12.08 -6.59
C GLY A 350 10.52 -11.92 -7.51
N CYS A 351 10.77 -11.77 -8.80
CA CYS A 351 9.74 -11.79 -9.82
C CYS A 351 10.12 -12.78 -10.91
N TYR A 352 9.34 -13.85 -11.07
CA TYR A 352 9.49 -14.75 -12.20
C TYR A 352 8.65 -14.30 -13.38
N ILE A 353 9.21 -14.50 -14.56
CA ILE A 353 8.60 -14.15 -15.83
C ILE A 353 8.61 -15.43 -16.68
N SER A 354 7.45 -15.84 -17.17
CA SER A 354 7.29 -17.03 -18.02
C SER A 354 6.26 -16.72 -19.10
N LYS A 355 6.43 -17.23 -20.32
CA LYS A 355 5.43 -17.16 -21.40
C LYS A 355 4.96 -18.57 -21.74
N ASN A 356 3.91 -19.03 -21.07
CA ASN A 356 3.02 -20.02 -21.65
C ASN A 356 1.84 -19.29 -22.33
N THR A 357 0.97 -20.00 -23.04
CA THR A 357 -0.21 -19.42 -23.72
C THR A 357 -1.20 -18.70 -22.79
N MET A 358 -1.05 -18.84 -21.47
CA MET A 358 -1.90 -18.28 -20.43
C MET A 358 -1.16 -17.26 -19.52
N SER A 359 0.14 -17.06 -19.71
CA SER A 359 0.95 -16.13 -18.92
C SER A 359 0.61 -14.68 -19.23
N ARG A 360 0.67 -13.81 -18.21
CA ARG A 360 0.38 -12.38 -18.32
C ARG A 360 1.52 -11.58 -17.70
N ALA A 361 1.80 -10.40 -18.25
CA ALA A 361 2.87 -9.53 -17.77
C ALA A 361 2.66 -9.16 -16.29
N CYS A 362 3.73 -9.20 -15.51
CA CYS A 362 3.73 -8.71 -14.14
C CYS A 362 3.67 -7.18 -14.16
N GLN A 363 2.84 -6.60 -13.29
CA GLN A 363 2.70 -5.15 -13.17
C GLN A 363 2.78 -4.73 -11.71
N ILE A 364 3.56 -3.68 -11.44
CA ILE A 364 3.62 -3.01 -10.14
C ILE A 364 3.28 -1.54 -10.39
N GLU A 365 2.20 -1.07 -9.80
CA GLU A 365 1.65 0.25 -10.13
C GLU A 365 1.31 1.05 -8.88
N ASN A 366 1.65 2.34 -8.86
CA ASN A 366 1.33 3.24 -7.75
C ASN A 366 1.78 2.69 -6.38
N CYS A 367 2.93 2.00 -6.33
CA CYS A 367 3.43 1.37 -5.12
C CYS A 367 4.54 2.18 -4.46
N GLN A 368 4.65 2.12 -3.14
CA GLN A 368 5.60 2.92 -2.37
C GLN A 368 6.44 2.06 -1.43
N VAL A 369 7.72 2.38 -1.29
CA VAL A 369 8.64 1.70 -0.37
C VAL A 369 9.28 2.71 0.58
N PHE A 370 9.14 2.45 1.88
CA PHE A 370 9.64 3.25 2.99
C PHE A 370 10.46 2.39 3.96
N ASN A 371 11.33 3.06 4.74
CA ASN A 371 11.93 2.52 5.98
C ASN A 371 12.68 1.17 5.84
N VAL A 372 13.39 0.98 4.74
CA VAL A 372 14.33 -0.13 4.56
C VAL A 372 15.67 0.18 5.25
N ASN A 373 16.17 -0.76 6.05
CA ASN A 373 17.35 -0.55 6.88
C ASN A 373 18.60 -1.31 6.40
N GLU A 374 18.49 -2.11 5.33
CA GLU A 374 19.61 -2.90 4.76
C GLU A 374 19.75 -2.69 3.25
N GLU A 375 20.92 -3.06 2.70
CA GLU A 375 21.18 -3.00 1.25
C GLU A 375 20.29 -3.99 0.49
N LEU A 376 19.19 -3.48 -0.07
CA LEU A 376 18.39 -4.25 -1.01
C LEU A 376 19.15 -4.48 -2.31
N ARG A 377 18.96 -5.66 -2.90
CA ARG A 377 19.49 -5.96 -4.24
C ARG A 377 18.81 -5.09 -5.31
N GLY A 378 17.54 -4.77 -5.09
CA GLY A 378 16.76 -3.80 -5.86
C GLY A 378 15.60 -3.27 -5.03
N VAL A 379 15.30 -1.97 -5.15
CA VAL A 379 14.45 -1.30 -4.16
C VAL A 379 12.98 -1.68 -4.27
N ILE A 380 12.45 -1.85 -5.49
CA ILE A 380 11.06 -2.29 -5.70
C ILE A 380 11.03 -3.81 -5.88
N VAL A 381 11.88 -4.31 -6.78
CA VAL A 381 12.02 -5.74 -7.09
C VAL A 381 13.46 -6.15 -6.91
N ALA A 382 13.74 -7.13 -6.06
CA ALA A 382 15.14 -7.47 -5.78
C ALA A 382 15.84 -8.24 -6.90
N ALA A 383 15.13 -9.15 -7.57
CA ALA A 383 15.67 -9.96 -8.65
C ALA A 383 14.59 -10.41 -9.64
N LEU A 384 14.96 -10.46 -10.92
CA LEU A 384 14.22 -11.18 -11.94
C LEU A 384 14.71 -12.63 -12.02
N VAL A 385 13.77 -13.56 -12.05
CA VAL A 385 14.06 -15.00 -12.09
C VAL A 385 13.60 -15.54 -13.45
N PRO A 386 14.53 -15.92 -14.35
CA PRO A 386 14.16 -16.55 -15.60
C PRO A 386 13.62 -17.96 -15.33
N GLN A 387 12.52 -18.34 -15.99
CA GLN A 387 12.19 -19.75 -16.15
C GLN A 387 12.79 -20.25 -17.46
N GLU A 388 13.57 -21.33 -17.41
CA GLU A 388 14.16 -21.94 -18.61
C GLU A 388 13.07 -22.33 -19.63
N GLY A 389 13.30 -22.02 -20.91
CA GLY A 389 12.50 -22.54 -22.02
C GLY A 389 11.32 -21.68 -22.53
N PHE A 390 11.16 -20.43 -22.07
CA PHE A 390 10.06 -19.55 -22.50
C PHE A 390 10.54 -18.15 -22.91
N ASP A 391 9.91 -17.49 -23.91
CA ASP A 391 10.19 -16.06 -24.14
C ASP A 391 9.71 -15.24 -22.93
N LEU A 392 10.37 -14.13 -22.64
CA LEU A 392 10.12 -13.38 -21.40
C LEU A 392 9.11 -12.24 -21.64
N LEU A 393 7.97 -12.25 -20.94
CA LEU A 393 7.02 -11.13 -20.90
C LEU A 393 7.61 -9.95 -20.08
N PRO A 394 7.37 -8.69 -20.43
CA PRO A 394 7.98 -7.59 -19.69
C PRO A 394 7.43 -7.48 -18.27
N LEU A 395 8.30 -7.15 -17.31
CA LEU A 395 7.87 -6.56 -16.03
C LEU A 395 7.63 -5.07 -16.25
N THR A 396 6.44 -4.60 -15.89
CA THR A 396 6.10 -3.17 -15.95
C THR A 396 6.00 -2.58 -14.55
N ILE A 397 6.72 -1.49 -14.28
CA ILE A 397 6.63 -0.74 -13.03
C ILE A 397 6.25 0.69 -13.37
N ASN A 398 5.08 1.13 -12.89
CA ASN A 398 4.52 2.45 -13.18
C ASN A 398 4.27 3.24 -11.90
N ASN A 399 4.60 4.53 -11.89
CA ASN A 399 4.25 5.48 -10.82
C ASN A 399 4.65 5.00 -9.42
N CYS A 400 5.80 4.34 -9.29
CA CYS A 400 6.26 3.83 -8.00
C CYS A 400 7.30 4.77 -7.38
N SER A 401 7.33 4.84 -6.06
CA SER A 401 8.26 5.71 -5.33
C SER A 401 9.01 4.96 -4.24
N TYR A 402 10.25 5.38 -3.96
CA TYR A 402 11.04 4.83 -2.86
C TYR A 402 12.04 5.83 -2.28
N ASP A 403 12.48 5.58 -1.04
CA ASP A 403 13.42 6.48 -0.37
C ASP A 403 14.79 6.53 -1.09
N SER A 404 15.31 7.73 -1.36
CA SER A 404 16.57 7.97 -2.06
C SER A 404 17.81 7.67 -1.21
N TYR A 405 17.64 7.38 0.08
CA TYR A 405 18.71 6.82 0.90
C TYR A 405 19.22 5.48 0.33
N TYR A 406 18.40 4.80 -0.48
CA TYR A 406 18.78 3.56 -1.13
C TYR A 406 19.65 3.79 -2.36
N LYS A 407 20.88 3.28 -2.31
CA LYS A 407 21.85 3.29 -3.43
C LYS A 407 21.56 2.22 -4.49
N GLY A 408 20.38 1.58 -4.47
CA GLY A 408 20.00 0.49 -5.35
C GLY A 408 19.18 0.94 -6.56
N CYS A 409 19.25 0.18 -7.66
CA CYS A 409 18.34 0.32 -8.78
C CYS A 409 16.91 -0.14 -8.39
N ALA A 410 15.88 0.42 -9.04
CA ALA A 410 14.48 0.04 -8.80
C ALA A 410 14.25 -1.47 -8.96
N VAL A 411 14.95 -2.10 -9.91
CA VAL A 411 14.97 -3.55 -10.14
C VAL A 411 16.40 -4.05 -10.05
N GLY A 412 16.64 -5.01 -9.15
CA GLY A 412 17.94 -5.59 -8.90
C GLY A 412 18.22 -6.87 -9.67
N GLY A 413 19.48 -7.33 -9.59
CA GLY A 413 19.93 -8.57 -10.20
C GLY A 413 20.19 -8.49 -11.71
N GLU A 414 20.51 -9.63 -12.31
CA GLU A 414 20.69 -9.71 -13.77
C GLU A 414 19.32 -9.60 -14.45
N LEU A 415 19.24 -8.70 -15.43
CA LEU A 415 18.00 -8.43 -16.16
C LEU A 415 17.82 -9.46 -17.28
N TYR A 416 17.09 -10.53 -16.98
CA TYR A 416 16.76 -11.58 -17.95
C TYR A 416 15.47 -11.28 -18.72
N GLY A 417 15.29 -10.06 -19.24
CA GLY A 417 14.07 -9.69 -19.97
C GLY A 417 13.85 -8.18 -20.07
N ALA A 418 12.78 -7.77 -20.75
CA ALA A 418 12.40 -6.37 -20.84
C ALA A 418 11.78 -5.89 -19.51
N VAL A 419 12.37 -4.85 -18.92
CA VAL A 419 11.77 -4.12 -17.80
C VAL A 419 11.35 -2.76 -18.31
N VAL A 420 10.08 -2.42 -18.10
CA VAL A 420 9.51 -1.11 -18.44
C VAL A 420 9.33 -0.34 -17.15
N LEU A 421 10.10 0.73 -16.98
CA LEU A 421 10.01 1.64 -15.83
C LEU A 421 9.41 2.97 -16.28
N ASN A 422 8.25 3.33 -15.75
CA ASN A 422 7.61 4.61 -16.02
C ASN A 422 7.38 5.37 -14.71
N ASN A 423 7.82 6.63 -14.67
CA ASN A 423 7.58 7.53 -13.54
C ASN A 423 8.02 6.94 -12.18
N ILE A 424 9.29 6.51 -12.11
CA ILE A 424 9.90 6.04 -10.86
C ILE A 424 10.51 7.24 -10.15
N THR A 425 10.02 7.53 -8.95
CA THR A 425 10.45 8.70 -8.17
C THR A 425 11.23 8.25 -6.93
N THR A 426 12.26 9.03 -6.57
CA THR A 426 13.00 8.82 -5.32
C THR A 426 12.83 10.03 -4.41
N PHE A 427 12.72 9.81 -3.11
CA PHE A 427 12.56 10.88 -2.11
C PHE A 427 13.61 10.74 -1.01
N ALA A 428 14.44 11.74 -0.74
CA ALA A 428 15.51 11.59 0.25
C ALA A 428 14.98 11.49 1.67
N GLY A 429 15.19 10.34 2.30
CA GLY A 429 14.96 10.10 3.72
C GLY A 429 15.84 11.00 4.58
N GLN A 430 15.25 12.09 5.06
CA GLN A 430 15.52 12.56 6.40
C GLN A 430 14.39 12.02 7.27
N ALA A 431 14.76 11.41 8.41
CA ALA A 431 13.82 11.21 9.49
C ALA A 431 13.10 12.55 9.75
N LEU A 432 11.76 12.50 9.70
CA LEU A 432 10.84 13.62 9.86
C LEU A 432 11.21 14.52 11.07
N GLU A 433 11.00 15.84 11.06
CA GLU A 433 9.87 16.57 10.48
C GLU A 433 10.31 17.90 9.84
N SER A 434 9.98 18.10 8.57
CA SER A 434 9.80 19.42 7.98
C SER A 434 8.54 19.37 7.13
N PRO A 435 7.69 20.42 7.13
CA PRO A 435 6.44 20.41 6.36
C PRO A 435 6.71 20.02 4.91
N SER A 436 5.98 19.03 4.41
CA SER A 436 6.00 18.69 2.98
C SER A 436 4.73 19.23 2.32
N PHE A 437 4.91 19.94 1.22
CA PHE A 437 3.84 20.49 0.39
C PHE A 437 4.02 19.92 -1.02
N GLN A 438 3.05 19.13 -1.49
CA GLN A 438 3.08 18.51 -2.81
C GLN A 438 1.92 19.02 -3.67
N VAL A 439 2.22 19.38 -4.92
CA VAL A 439 1.23 19.77 -5.94
C VAL A 439 1.45 18.91 -7.18
N GLY A 440 0.38 18.29 -7.67
CA GLY A 440 0.40 17.45 -8.86
C GLY A 440 -0.74 17.79 -9.81
N ILE A 441 -0.47 17.69 -11.11
CA ILE A 441 -1.52 17.71 -12.15
C ILE A 441 -2.08 16.29 -12.24
N ASN A 442 -3.41 16.16 -12.16
CA ASN A 442 -4.06 14.86 -12.26
C ASN A 442 -3.78 14.24 -13.65
N GLY A 443 -3.19 13.04 -13.67
CA GLY A 443 -2.78 12.35 -14.91
C GLY A 443 -3.93 11.96 -15.84
N ASN A 444 -5.18 12.01 -15.37
CA ASN A 444 -6.38 11.65 -16.14
C ASN A 444 -7.25 12.86 -16.52
N GLU A 445 -7.11 14.01 -15.86
CA GLU A 445 -7.87 15.24 -16.16
C GLU A 445 -6.96 16.47 -16.02
N SER A 446 -6.51 17.01 -17.16
CA SER A 446 -5.59 18.16 -17.19
C SER A 446 -6.21 19.47 -16.69
N SER A 447 -7.51 19.50 -16.39
CA SER A 447 -8.23 20.64 -15.82
C SER A 447 -8.33 20.60 -14.29
N LYS A 448 -7.60 19.68 -13.62
CA LYS A 448 -7.61 19.58 -12.16
C LYS A 448 -6.20 19.56 -11.57
N ILE A 449 -6.02 20.31 -10.48
CA ILE A 449 -4.81 20.31 -9.66
C ILE A 449 -5.15 19.71 -8.29
N GLY A 450 -4.37 18.72 -7.87
CA GLY A 450 -4.42 18.15 -6.52
C GLY A 450 -3.27 18.68 -5.68
N TYR A 451 -3.53 18.90 -4.39
CA TYR A 451 -2.51 19.31 -3.43
C TYR A 451 -2.65 18.55 -2.10
N SER A 452 -1.52 18.29 -1.45
CA SER A 452 -1.47 17.73 -0.10
C SER A 452 -0.41 18.41 0.76
N MET A 453 -0.73 18.63 2.02
CA MET A 453 0.19 19.16 3.02
C MET A 453 -0.11 18.59 4.41
N ASP A 454 0.91 18.04 5.05
CA ASP A 454 0.83 17.54 6.42
C ASP A 454 1.86 18.26 7.31
N LEU A 455 1.40 18.80 8.44
CA LEU A 455 2.25 19.42 9.45
C LEU A 455 2.07 18.70 10.80
N LEU A 456 3.12 17.98 11.18
CA LEU A 456 3.24 17.28 12.46
C LEU A 456 4.27 18.04 13.34
N LEU A 457 4.03 18.05 14.65
CA LEU A 457 5.00 18.53 15.63
C LEU A 457 5.01 17.55 16.82
N ASP A 458 6.14 16.88 17.04
CA ASP A 458 6.34 15.90 18.12
C ASP A 458 5.27 14.79 18.14
N GLY A 459 4.88 14.30 16.94
CA GLY A 459 3.88 13.23 16.82
C GLY A 459 2.44 13.64 17.15
N VAL A 460 2.18 14.94 17.31
CA VAL A 460 0.84 15.51 17.37
C VAL A 460 0.51 16.11 16.01
N GLU A 461 -0.52 15.59 15.35
CA GLU A 461 -1.08 16.17 14.12
C GLU A 461 -1.64 17.54 14.46
N LEU A 462 -0.94 18.60 14.03
CA LEU A 462 -1.46 19.95 14.21
C LEU A 462 -2.59 20.16 13.22
N PHE A 463 -2.35 19.95 11.91
CA PHE A 463 -3.35 19.93 10.85
C PHE A 463 -2.84 19.19 9.60
N GLY A 464 -3.74 18.50 8.90
CA GLY A 464 -3.52 17.91 7.57
C GLY A 464 -4.52 18.48 6.54
N PHE A 465 -4.06 18.71 5.32
CA PHE A 465 -4.90 19.26 4.24
C PHE A 465 -4.75 18.46 2.94
N LEU A 466 -5.91 18.08 2.39
CA LEU A 466 -6.08 17.42 1.10
C LEU A 466 -7.15 18.19 0.34
N GLY A 467 -6.87 18.54 -0.91
CA GLY A 467 -7.89 19.14 -1.76
C GLY A 467 -7.64 18.92 -3.24
N GLU A 468 -8.73 18.85 -3.98
CA GLU A 468 -8.75 18.83 -5.43
C GLU A 468 -9.49 20.07 -5.92
N LYS A 469 -8.93 20.77 -6.90
CA LYS A 469 -9.58 21.92 -7.51
C LYS A 469 -9.79 21.70 -8.99
N GLN A 470 -11.01 21.96 -9.43
CA GLN A 470 -11.35 22.11 -10.84
C GLN A 470 -10.97 23.52 -11.28
N ILE A 471 -10.13 23.62 -12.30
CA ILE A 471 -9.78 24.90 -12.95
C ILE A 471 -10.87 25.25 -13.96
#